data_AF-A0A2E3C6Z7-F1
#
_entry.id   AF-A0A2E3C6Z7-F1
#
_cell.length_a   1.000
_cell.length_b   1.000
_cell.length_c   1.000
_cell.angle_alpha   90.00
_cell.angle_beta   90.00
_cell.angle_gamma   90.00
#
_symmetry.space_group_name_H-M   'P 1'
#
loop_
_entity.id
_entity.type
_entity.pdbx_description
1 polymer ?
#
loop_
_entity_poly.entity_id
_entity_poly.type
_entity_poly.pdbx_seq_one_letter_code
_entity_poly.pdbx_strand_id
1 'polypeptide(L)'
;MNPTFKNEIMGIEPEREMEISQDVASKVIWIDSMGKEREFIVPPTVYPPREDSTMLHRALSRIKGAPGRLLEIGTGSGAIGISMAEIGWEVCGIDINPLAIVSARGNHQNKGIFETKEIDIEDIGDDFEKSWDVITWNTPYLHTPKDENERLGPLEEAALSWEGKHPIKRLLDLANIPGMLKRKGCIIALISSSIETNQELSAATAQGWSIRTLETRSEGGERTAVIALWKGWEWAPIRQKTVESTMTILDSKHSTGKCIISEEQTAGYGRNNSSWISQKGDLTATWKICGPLPPKLDIQSIHMAASIALVNAISTWKGEGLELTNWSHPDSIDYAIKWPNDIICCSSNSKVAGILLHAESKGEEIWINCGIGINSTARTVDGEIRQGVSESGLEGLEKHIHNHLSSWFENHEKVPDVDKKYLHKRWWNAASNSKIIGQKKKYNGEYCVVSKLLDRELEIYTKEGKKQISGIEIDD
;
A
#
# COMPACT_ATOMS: atom_id res chain seq x y z
N MET A 1 48.03 0.65 5.57
CA MET A 1 46.94 -0.23 5.11
C MET A 1 46.08 0.63 4.22
N ASN A 2 46.12 0.38 2.91
CA ASN A 2 45.27 1.09 1.96
C ASN A 2 43.80 0.73 2.23
N PRO A 3 42.88 1.69 2.31
CA PRO A 3 41.48 1.37 2.17
C PRO A 3 41.29 0.99 0.70
N THR A 4 41.07 -0.29 0.45
CA THR A 4 40.53 -0.76 -0.82
C THR A 4 39.14 -0.16 -0.98
N PHE A 5 39.06 0.97 -1.67
CA PHE A 5 37.83 1.37 -2.37
C PHE A 5 37.44 0.18 -3.24
N LYS A 6 36.28 -0.42 -2.96
CA LYS A 6 35.73 -1.46 -3.82
C LYS A 6 35.44 -0.82 -5.18
N ASN A 7 36.13 -1.28 -6.22
CA ASN A 7 35.94 -0.94 -7.63
C ASN A 7 34.60 -1.47 -8.20
N GLU A 8 33.51 -1.34 -7.46
CA GLU A 8 32.15 -1.66 -7.94
C GLU A 8 31.26 -0.41 -7.90
N ILE A 9 31.88 0.76 -8.07
CA ILE A 9 31.14 1.99 -8.35
C ILE A 9 30.73 1.92 -9.81
N MET A 10 29.42 1.92 -10.03
CA MET A 10 28.75 1.90 -11.33
C MET A 10 29.48 2.80 -12.34
N GLY A 11 29.94 2.19 -13.43
CA GLY A 11 30.85 2.74 -14.43
C GLY A 11 30.64 4.21 -14.78
N ILE A 12 31.73 4.97 -14.56
CA ILE A 12 32.28 6.14 -15.25
C ILE A 12 33.65 6.42 -14.57
N GLU A 13 34.67 6.87 -15.31
CA GLU A 13 36.00 7.17 -14.76
C GLU A 13 35.97 8.33 -13.73
N PRO A 14 36.75 8.28 -12.62
CA PRO A 14 36.74 9.29 -11.54
C PRO A 14 36.92 10.74 -12.01
N GLU A 15 37.58 10.95 -13.15
CA GLU A 15 37.82 12.25 -13.77
C GLU A 15 36.53 13.00 -14.10
N ARG A 16 35.45 12.29 -14.47
CA ARG A 16 34.16 12.90 -14.80
C ARG A 16 33.47 13.46 -13.56
N GLU A 17 33.51 12.74 -12.45
CA GLU A 17 32.96 13.19 -11.17
C GLU A 17 33.69 14.45 -10.67
N MET A 18 35.02 14.49 -10.86
CA MET A 18 35.83 15.66 -10.55
C MET A 18 35.49 16.86 -11.44
N GLU A 19 35.21 16.64 -12.72
CA GLU A 19 34.81 17.69 -13.66
C GLU A 19 33.46 18.31 -13.25
N ILE A 20 32.43 17.48 -13.02
CA ILE A 20 31.09 17.96 -12.64
C ILE A 20 31.12 18.66 -11.27
N SER A 21 31.89 18.13 -10.32
CA SER A 21 32.01 18.72 -8.98
C SER A 21 32.68 20.10 -8.96
N GLN A 22 33.37 20.50 -10.04
CA GLN A 22 33.97 21.84 -10.17
C GLN A 22 32.98 22.90 -10.66
N ASP A 23 31.80 22.49 -11.14
CA ASP A 23 30.76 23.43 -11.56
C ASP A 23 30.17 24.23 -10.38
N VAL A 24 29.60 25.38 -10.71
CA VAL A 24 29.04 26.30 -9.70
C VAL A 24 27.72 25.77 -9.16
N ALA A 25 27.56 25.80 -7.84
CA ALA A 25 26.29 25.46 -7.19
C ALA A 25 25.13 26.33 -7.72
N SER A 26 23.98 25.71 -7.92
CA SER A 26 22.78 26.36 -8.42
C SER A 26 21.89 26.86 -7.28
N LYS A 27 21.16 27.95 -7.53
CA LYS A 27 20.08 28.41 -6.64
C LYS A 27 18.76 27.80 -7.12
N VAL A 28 18.10 27.05 -6.25
CA VAL A 28 16.82 26.42 -6.53
C VAL A 28 15.77 26.98 -5.57
N ILE A 29 14.69 27.52 -6.11
CA ILE A 29 13.52 27.92 -5.33
C ILE A 29 12.54 26.75 -5.32
N TRP A 30 12.23 26.25 -4.14
CA TRP A 30 11.26 25.18 -3.94
C TRP A 30 10.09 25.67 -3.09
N ILE A 31 8.88 25.43 -3.59
CA ILE A 31 7.63 25.66 -2.84
C ILE A 31 7.19 24.30 -2.32
N ASP A 32 7.19 24.15 -1.00
CA ASP A 32 6.78 22.89 -0.38
C ASP A 32 5.27 22.62 -0.55
N SER A 33 4.84 21.41 -0.19
CA SER A 33 3.42 21.04 -0.32
C SER A 33 2.46 21.82 0.61
N MET A 34 2.99 22.64 1.52
CA MET A 34 2.24 23.55 2.39
C MET A 34 2.23 24.99 1.85
N GLY A 35 2.87 25.24 0.69
CA GLY A 35 2.93 26.55 0.05
C GLY A 35 4.06 27.45 0.55
N LYS A 36 5.00 26.94 1.36
CA LYS A 36 6.14 27.73 1.85
C LYS A 36 7.31 27.65 0.87
N GLU A 37 7.71 28.82 0.37
CA GLU A 37 8.85 29.00 -0.51
C GLU A 37 10.18 28.99 0.28
N ARG A 38 11.19 28.31 -0.26
CA ARG A 38 12.55 28.27 0.27
C ARG A 38 13.57 28.29 -0.88
N GLU A 39 14.70 28.95 -0.64
CA GLU A 39 15.85 28.94 -1.54
C GLU A 39 16.87 27.91 -1.04
N PHE A 40 17.34 27.06 -1.93
CA PHE A 40 18.39 26.06 -1.70
C PHE A 40 19.60 26.34 -2.58
N ILE A 41 20.78 26.22 -2.01
CA ILE A 41 22.03 26.14 -2.75
C ILE A 41 22.31 24.66 -3.00
N VAL A 42 22.33 24.25 -4.27
CA VAL A 42 22.45 22.85 -4.68
C VAL A 42 23.71 22.66 -5.53
N PRO A 43 24.74 21.94 -5.01
CA PRO A 43 25.92 21.56 -5.79
C PRO A 43 25.56 20.70 -7.02
N PRO A 44 26.41 20.66 -8.05
CA PRO A 44 26.12 19.99 -9.33
C PRO A 44 25.68 18.52 -9.23
N THR A 45 26.34 17.73 -8.38
CA THR A 45 26.10 16.27 -8.23
C THR A 45 25.05 15.95 -7.16
N VAL A 46 24.40 16.97 -6.59
CA VAL A 46 23.39 16.83 -5.54
C VAL A 46 22.00 16.96 -6.14
N TYR A 47 21.11 16.03 -5.79
CA TYR A 47 19.74 16.05 -6.29
C TYR A 47 18.98 17.31 -5.79
N PRO A 48 18.51 18.19 -6.69
CA PRO A 48 17.71 19.36 -6.32
C PRO A 48 16.28 18.94 -5.95
N PRO A 49 15.59 19.70 -5.09
CA PRO A 49 14.18 19.43 -4.82
C PRO A 49 13.34 19.64 -6.08
N ARG A 50 12.54 18.63 -6.44
CA ARG A 50 11.66 18.62 -7.62
C ARG A 50 10.24 18.19 -7.21
N GLU A 51 9.38 17.92 -8.20
CA GLU A 51 7.98 17.55 -7.95
C GLU A 51 7.82 16.21 -7.19
N ASP A 52 8.74 15.27 -7.37
CA ASP A 52 8.84 14.05 -6.57
C ASP A 52 9.10 14.35 -5.08
N SER A 53 9.97 15.33 -4.80
CA SER A 53 10.25 15.83 -3.47
C SER A 53 9.01 16.47 -2.85
N THR A 54 8.28 17.28 -3.62
CA THR A 54 6.98 17.85 -3.22
C THR A 54 5.94 16.77 -2.94
N MET A 55 5.90 15.71 -3.76
CA MET A 55 4.98 14.58 -3.61
C MET A 55 5.25 13.80 -2.31
N LEU A 56 6.50 13.46 -2.02
CA LEU A 56 6.89 12.82 -0.76
C LEU A 56 6.62 13.74 0.44
N HIS A 57 7.00 15.02 0.36
CA HIS A 57 6.71 16.00 1.40
C HIS A 57 5.21 16.14 1.70
N ARG A 58 4.34 16.07 0.69
CA ARG A 58 2.88 16.06 0.87
C ARG A 58 2.39 14.86 1.67
N ALA A 59 2.98 13.68 1.50
CA ALA A 59 2.65 12.53 2.33
C ALA A 59 3.12 12.72 3.78
N LEU A 60 4.36 13.20 3.97
CA LEU A 60 4.95 13.43 5.29
C LEU A 60 4.22 14.54 6.07
N SER A 61 3.80 15.62 5.43
CA SER A 61 3.06 16.72 6.08
C SER A 61 1.65 16.32 6.57
N ARG A 62 1.13 15.18 6.10
CA ARG A 62 -0.15 14.60 6.54
C ARG A 62 0.00 13.49 7.57
N ILE A 63 1.22 13.21 8.05
CA ILE A 63 1.46 12.29 9.16
C ILE A 63 0.58 12.71 10.34
N LYS A 64 -0.02 11.70 10.99
CA LYS A 64 -0.88 11.90 12.16
C LYS A 64 -0.06 12.03 13.44
N GLY A 65 -0.68 12.61 14.46
CA GLY A 65 -0.11 12.74 15.81
C GLY A 65 0.98 13.81 15.90
N ALA A 66 1.65 13.87 17.06
CA ALA A 66 2.73 14.83 17.29
C ALA A 66 4.00 14.44 16.51
N PRO A 67 4.88 15.39 16.17
CA PRO A 67 6.21 15.08 15.63
C PRO A 67 7.01 14.12 16.52
N GLY A 68 7.91 13.37 15.92
CA GLY A 68 8.83 12.45 16.59
C GLY A 68 10.19 12.45 15.90
N ARG A 69 10.85 11.29 15.86
CA ARG A 69 12.14 11.11 15.18
C ARG A 69 11.96 10.62 13.76
N LEU A 70 12.60 11.29 12.81
CA LEU A 70 12.53 10.99 11.38
C LEU A 70 13.94 10.73 10.83
N LEU A 71 14.13 9.57 10.22
CA LEU A 71 15.33 9.25 9.44
C LEU A 71 15.02 9.51 7.98
N GLU A 72 15.74 10.43 7.35
CA GLU A 72 15.66 10.69 5.92
C GLU A 72 16.86 10.05 5.23
N ILE A 73 16.60 9.11 4.33
CA ILE A 73 17.60 8.45 3.50
C ILE A 73 17.70 9.19 2.18
N GLY A 74 18.92 9.48 1.73
CA GLY A 74 19.16 10.30 0.53
C GLY A 74 18.66 11.73 0.73
N THR A 75 19.16 12.42 1.75
CA THR A 75 18.68 13.77 2.10
C THR A 75 18.95 14.80 1.00
N GLY A 76 19.92 14.56 0.10
CA GLY A 76 20.20 15.41 -1.04
C GLY A 76 20.46 16.87 -0.62
N SER A 77 19.69 17.80 -1.18
CA SER A 77 19.74 19.22 -0.80
C SER A 77 19.28 19.55 0.64
N GLY A 78 18.69 18.59 1.36
CA GLY A 78 18.11 18.75 2.69
C GLY A 78 16.68 19.29 2.71
N ALA A 79 16.03 19.44 1.55
CA ALA A 79 14.77 20.17 1.43
C ALA A 79 13.62 19.61 2.29
N ILE A 80 13.42 18.28 2.26
CA ILE A 80 12.38 17.62 3.05
C ILE A 80 12.79 17.62 4.52
N GLY A 81 14.01 17.18 4.85
CA GLY A 81 14.50 17.15 6.23
C GLY A 81 14.41 18.49 6.95
N ILE A 82 14.84 19.58 6.31
CA ILE A 82 14.71 20.94 6.86
C ILE A 82 13.24 21.31 7.08
N SER A 83 12.37 21.07 6.10
CA SER A 83 10.94 21.39 6.23
C SER A 83 10.28 20.63 7.39
N MET A 84 10.60 19.35 7.56
CA MET A 84 10.07 18.52 8.65
C MET A 84 10.63 18.97 10.01
N ALA A 85 11.92 19.34 10.08
CA ALA A 85 12.54 19.86 11.30
C ALA A 85 11.90 21.18 11.76
N GLU A 86 11.56 22.07 10.83
CA GLU A 86 10.88 23.34 11.14
C GLU A 86 9.50 23.16 11.77
N ILE A 87 8.81 22.05 11.49
CA ILE A 87 7.50 21.72 12.11
C ILE A 87 7.64 20.79 13.32
N GLY A 88 8.86 20.67 13.86
CA GLY A 88 9.13 20.05 15.16
C GLY A 88 9.57 18.59 15.13
N TRP A 89 9.85 18.01 13.96
CA TRP A 89 10.49 16.69 13.90
C TRP A 89 11.97 16.77 14.29
N GLU A 90 12.45 15.72 14.95
CA GLU A 90 13.88 15.49 15.14
C GLU A 90 14.38 14.68 13.95
N VAL A 91 15.07 15.35 13.02
CA VAL A 91 15.45 14.76 11.74
C VAL A 91 16.93 14.38 11.73
N CYS A 92 17.23 13.17 11.27
CA CYS A 92 18.56 12.76 10.84
C CYS A 92 18.53 12.47 9.34
N GLY A 93 19.23 13.28 8.56
CA GLY A 93 19.42 13.07 7.12
C GLY A 93 20.71 12.30 6.84
N ILE A 94 20.61 11.24 6.07
CA ILE A 94 21.78 10.50 5.60
C ILE A 94 21.91 10.58 4.10
N ASP A 95 23.14 10.55 3.61
CA ASP A 95 23.44 10.50 2.19
C ASP A 95 24.80 9.86 1.96
N ILE A 96 24.96 9.16 0.85
CA ILE A 96 26.27 8.65 0.41
C ILE A 96 27.10 9.76 -0.24
N ASN A 97 26.46 10.80 -0.79
CA ASN A 97 27.15 11.93 -1.40
C ASN A 97 27.58 12.93 -0.32
N PRO A 98 28.90 13.13 -0.06
CA PRO A 98 29.37 14.11 0.92
C PRO A 98 28.95 15.55 0.57
N LEU A 99 28.81 15.90 -0.71
CA LEU A 99 28.33 17.21 -1.14
C LEU A 99 26.85 17.41 -0.79
N ALA A 100 26.04 16.35 -0.76
CA ALA A 100 24.66 16.42 -0.28
C ALA A 100 24.62 16.74 1.22
N ILE A 101 25.49 16.13 2.02
CA ILE A 101 25.60 16.43 3.46
C ILE A 101 26.01 17.87 3.70
N VAL A 102 27.00 18.38 2.96
CA VAL A 102 27.41 19.79 3.04
C VAL A 102 26.29 20.72 2.58
N SER A 103 25.60 20.39 1.48
CA SER A 103 24.45 21.13 0.95
C SER A 103 23.32 21.23 1.98
N ALA A 104 22.88 20.09 2.53
CA ALA A 104 21.83 20.02 3.55
C ALA A 104 22.19 20.83 4.81
N ARG A 105 23.44 20.76 5.28
CA ARG A 105 23.91 21.58 6.42
C ARG A 105 23.92 23.07 6.10
N GLY A 106 24.41 23.45 4.93
CA GLY A 106 24.47 24.85 4.50
C GLY A 106 23.09 25.46 4.30
N ASN A 107 22.14 24.67 3.81
CA ASN A 107 20.74 25.08 3.62
C ASN A 107 19.96 25.09 4.95
N HIS A 108 20.40 24.35 5.96
CA HIS A 108 19.75 24.33 7.27
C HIS A 108 20.01 25.63 8.03
N GLN A 109 19.01 26.52 8.05
CA GLN A 109 19.08 27.83 8.73
C GLN A 109 18.96 27.75 10.27
N ASN A 110 19.39 26.65 10.90
CA ASN A 110 19.32 26.40 12.35
C ASN A 110 17.90 26.53 12.96
N LYS A 111 16.87 26.13 12.20
CA LYS A 111 15.48 26.06 12.67
C LYS A 111 15.06 24.61 12.83
N GLY A 112 14.76 24.20 14.06
CA GLY A 112 14.47 22.80 14.39
C GLY A 112 15.74 21.97 14.60
N ILE A 113 15.57 20.65 14.79
CA ILE A 113 16.68 19.71 14.98
C ILE A 113 16.85 18.93 13.68
N PHE A 114 17.92 19.23 12.95
CA PHE A 114 18.30 18.50 11.74
C PHE A 114 19.80 18.17 11.77
N GLU A 115 20.08 16.90 12.01
CA GLU A 115 21.43 16.35 11.96
C GLU A 115 21.65 15.67 10.61
N THR A 116 22.89 15.67 10.11
CA THR A 116 23.21 14.97 8.86
C THR A 116 24.48 14.14 8.98
N LYS A 117 24.50 12.97 8.32
CA LYS A 117 25.62 12.01 8.35
C LYS A 117 25.90 11.44 6.96
N GLU A 118 27.17 11.40 6.59
CA GLU A 118 27.62 10.72 5.37
C GLU A 118 27.66 9.22 5.65
N ILE A 119 26.72 8.47 5.08
CA ILE A 119 26.57 7.02 5.27
C ILE A 119 25.71 6.43 4.17
N ASP A 120 26.13 5.28 3.62
CA ASP A 120 25.30 4.45 2.75
C ASP A 120 24.27 3.68 3.60
N ILE A 121 23.03 3.54 3.11
CA ILE A 121 22.01 2.71 3.74
C ILE A 121 22.50 1.27 3.99
N GLU A 122 23.35 0.73 3.11
CA GLU A 122 23.90 -0.62 3.26
C GLU A 122 24.96 -0.74 4.37
N ASP A 123 25.57 0.36 4.79
CA ASP A 123 26.53 0.42 5.88
C ASP A 123 25.85 0.61 7.27
N ILE A 124 24.53 0.80 7.30
CA ILE A 124 23.79 0.92 8.55
C ILE A 124 23.64 -0.46 9.22
N GLY A 125 24.35 -0.61 10.33
CA GLY A 125 24.29 -1.78 11.20
C GLY A 125 23.65 -1.53 12.57
N ASP A 126 23.95 -2.43 13.51
CA ASP A 126 23.39 -2.41 14.86
C ASP A 126 23.83 -1.23 15.74
N ASP A 127 24.96 -0.60 15.42
CA ASP A 127 25.52 0.53 16.16
C ASP A 127 24.95 1.89 15.72
N PHE A 128 24.16 1.92 14.65
CA PHE A 128 23.49 3.14 14.22
C PHE A 128 22.39 3.54 15.19
N GLU A 129 21.99 4.82 15.17
CA GLU A 129 20.88 5.27 15.98
C GLU A 129 19.58 4.53 15.66
N LYS A 130 18.87 4.12 16.70
CA LYS A 130 17.67 3.29 16.60
C LYS A 130 16.43 4.04 17.09
N SER A 131 15.27 3.42 17.04
CA SER A 131 13.98 3.94 17.50
C SER A 131 13.49 5.16 16.70
N TRP A 132 13.45 5.00 15.38
CA TRP A 132 12.82 5.96 14.46
C TRP A 132 11.30 5.80 14.48
N ASP A 133 10.57 6.92 14.54
CA ASP A 133 9.11 6.94 14.37
C ASP A 133 8.76 6.84 12.88
N VAL A 134 9.54 7.50 12.02
CA VAL A 134 9.39 7.45 10.57
C VAL A 134 10.75 7.28 9.90
N ILE A 135 10.84 6.34 8.96
CA ILE A 135 11.93 6.26 7.99
C ILE A 135 11.38 6.74 6.66
N THR A 136 12.03 7.69 6.00
CA THR A 136 11.60 8.23 4.72
C THR A 136 12.70 8.16 3.69
N TRP A 137 12.33 7.92 2.43
CA TRP A 137 13.26 7.92 1.32
C TRP A 137 12.54 8.33 0.03
N ASN A 138 13.07 9.33 -0.66
CA ASN A 138 12.83 9.49 -2.09
C ASN A 138 13.74 8.48 -2.81
N THR A 139 13.23 7.27 -3.08
CA THR A 139 14.11 6.19 -3.54
C THR A 139 14.71 6.51 -4.91
N PRO A 140 15.94 6.05 -5.21
CA PRO A 140 16.41 6.04 -6.59
C PRO A 140 15.60 4.99 -7.35
N TYR A 141 14.57 5.42 -8.07
CA TYR A 141 13.52 4.54 -8.59
C TYR A 141 13.67 4.21 -10.08
N LEU A 142 14.63 4.82 -10.77
CA LEU A 142 14.92 4.57 -12.18
C LEU A 142 15.80 3.32 -12.35
N HIS A 143 15.73 2.71 -13.53
CA HIS A 143 16.69 1.67 -13.88
C HIS A 143 17.99 2.32 -14.35
N THR A 144 19.13 1.79 -13.91
CA THR A 144 20.43 2.24 -14.36
C THR A 144 20.55 2.01 -15.88
N PRO A 145 21.00 3.02 -16.66
CA PRO A 145 21.23 2.86 -18.09
C PRO A 145 22.17 1.70 -18.41
N LYS A 146 21.82 0.93 -19.45
CA LYS A 146 22.64 -0.20 -19.93
C LYS A 146 23.86 0.26 -20.72
N ASP A 147 23.76 1.40 -21.39
CA ASP A 147 24.88 2.03 -22.06
C ASP A 147 25.64 2.89 -21.05
N GLU A 148 26.93 2.61 -20.85
CA GLU A 148 27.79 3.37 -19.94
C GLU A 148 27.89 4.85 -20.36
N ASN A 149 27.75 5.16 -21.65
CA ASN A 149 27.79 6.53 -22.15
C ASN A 149 26.55 7.35 -21.79
N GLU A 150 25.47 6.70 -21.35
CA GLU A 150 24.23 7.35 -20.90
C GLU A 150 24.21 7.60 -19.39
N ARG A 151 25.20 7.08 -18.65
CA ARG A 151 25.30 7.27 -17.19
C ARG A 151 25.73 8.70 -16.87
N LEU A 152 25.25 9.22 -15.75
CA LEU A 152 25.49 10.62 -15.35
C LEU A 152 26.73 10.79 -14.45
N GLY A 153 27.14 9.72 -13.76
CA GLY A 153 28.18 9.72 -12.73
C GLY A 153 27.69 8.92 -11.52
N PRO A 154 28.58 8.37 -10.69
CA PRO A 154 28.17 7.48 -9.60
C PRO A 154 27.29 8.14 -8.53
N LEU A 155 27.47 9.43 -8.25
CA LEU A 155 26.68 10.12 -7.23
C LEU A 155 25.28 10.49 -7.77
N GLU A 156 25.17 10.91 -9.04
CA GLU A 156 23.89 11.15 -9.70
C GLU A 156 23.12 9.85 -9.90
N GLU A 157 23.78 8.76 -10.30
CA GLU A 157 23.15 7.44 -10.41
C GLU A 157 22.67 6.98 -9.04
N ALA A 158 23.44 7.14 -7.96
CA ALA A 158 22.99 6.78 -6.61
C ALA A 158 21.74 7.56 -6.16
N ALA A 159 21.51 8.77 -6.69
CA ALA A 159 20.32 9.57 -6.42
C ALA A 159 19.11 9.21 -7.30
N LEU A 160 19.32 8.61 -8.47
CA LEU A 160 18.29 8.42 -9.49
C LEU A 160 17.94 6.96 -9.74
N SER A 161 18.96 6.10 -9.79
CA SER A 161 18.87 4.72 -10.25
C SER A 161 19.43 3.70 -9.25
N TRP A 162 19.07 2.44 -9.44
CA TRP A 162 19.51 1.37 -8.56
C TRP A 162 20.05 0.17 -9.35
N GLU A 163 21.12 -0.41 -8.81
CA GLU A 163 21.70 -1.66 -9.28
C GLU A 163 21.79 -2.66 -8.11
N GLY A 164 21.64 -3.95 -8.42
CA GLY A 164 21.70 -5.01 -7.42
C GLY A 164 20.43 -5.09 -6.56
N LYS A 165 20.52 -4.65 -5.31
CA LYS A 165 19.47 -4.83 -4.31
C LYS A 165 18.40 -3.74 -4.43
N HIS A 166 17.15 -4.15 -4.67
CA HIS A 166 16.04 -3.22 -4.87
C HIS A 166 15.86 -2.24 -3.68
N PRO A 167 15.55 -0.95 -3.90
CA PRO A 167 15.40 0.05 -2.83
C PRO A 167 14.39 -0.35 -1.75
N ILE A 168 13.26 -0.95 -2.12
CA ILE A 168 12.28 -1.48 -1.16
C ILE A 168 12.91 -2.55 -0.25
N LYS A 169 13.70 -3.47 -0.82
CA LYS A 169 14.36 -4.51 -0.04
C LYS A 169 15.39 -3.91 0.93
N ARG A 170 16.12 -2.87 0.51
CA ARG A 170 17.04 -2.12 1.40
C ARG A 170 16.28 -1.45 2.56
N LEU A 171 15.16 -0.79 2.30
CA LEU A 171 14.29 -0.20 3.34
C LEU A 171 13.79 -1.23 4.35
N LEU A 172 13.33 -2.38 3.85
CA LEU A 172 12.80 -3.44 4.70
C LEU A 172 13.89 -4.07 5.56
N ASP A 173 15.10 -4.26 5.01
CA ASP A 173 16.22 -4.81 5.77
C ASP A 173 16.68 -3.84 6.86
N LEU A 174 16.80 -2.55 6.54
CA LEU A 174 17.04 -1.49 7.54
C LEU A 174 15.99 -1.53 8.64
N ALA A 175 14.71 -1.49 8.28
CA ALA A 175 13.63 -1.43 9.27
C ALA A 175 13.46 -2.73 10.09
N ASN A 176 13.96 -3.87 9.58
CA ASN A 176 13.98 -5.13 10.31
C ASN A 176 15.19 -5.26 11.27
N ILE A 177 16.17 -4.35 11.24
CA ILE A 177 17.23 -4.31 12.25
C ILE A 177 16.58 -4.12 13.63
N PRO A 178 16.88 -4.97 14.63
CA PRO A 178 16.21 -4.92 15.93
C PRO A 178 16.28 -3.53 16.58
N GLY A 179 15.09 -2.96 16.81
CA GLY A 179 14.93 -1.64 17.43
C GLY A 179 15.07 -0.45 16.46
N MET A 180 15.44 -0.67 15.20
CA MET A 180 15.63 0.42 14.22
C MET A 180 14.35 1.24 14.04
N LEU A 181 13.28 0.58 13.63
CA LEU A 181 11.94 1.17 13.60
C LEU A 181 11.24 0.92 14.94
N LYS A 182 10.59 1.94 15.52
CA LYS A 182 9.74 1.72 16.70
C LYS A 182 8.62 0.73 16.35
N ARG A 183 8.05 0.06 17.36
CA ARG A 183 6.94 -0.90 17.18
C ARG A 183 5.73 -0.31 16.42
N LYS A 184 5.50 0.99 16.57
CA LYS A 184 4.47 1.76 15.85
C LYS A 184 5.07 2.79 14.88
N GLY A 185 6.31 2.57 14.47
CA GLY A 185 6.95 3.36 13.44
C GLY A 185 6.49 2.88 12.06
N CYS A 186 6.67 3.74 11.06
CA CYS A 186 6.39 3.39 9.67
C CYS A 186 7.51 3.86 8.74
N ILE A 187 7.60 3.21 7.57
CA ILE A 187 8.33 3.74 6.42
C ILE A 187 7.36 4.55 5.59
N ILE A 188 7.76 5.73 5.09
CA ILE A 188 7.04 6.47 4.04
C ILE A 188 8.02 6.74 2.91
N ALA A 189 7.80 6.16 1.73
CA ALA A 189 8.78 6.23 0.65
C ALA A 189 8.12 6.53 -0.69
N LEU A 190 8.81 7.31 -1.51
CA LEU A 190 8.49 7.46 -2.94
C LEU A 190 9.14 6.33 -3.71
N ILE A 191 8.36 5.68 -4.57
CA ILE A 191 8.73 4.48 -5.34
C ILE A 191 8.25 4.59 -6.78
N SER A 192 8.82 3.80 -7.68
CA SER A 192 8.23 3.57 -9.00
C SER A 192 7.07 2.57 -8.91
N SER A 193 6.33 2.40 -10.01
CA SER A 193 5.32 1.34 -10.13
C SER A 193 5.79 0.18 -11.02
N SER A 194 7.09 -0.16 -10.97
CA SER A 194 7.65 -1.24 -11.77
C SER A 194 7.19 -2.63 -11.30
N ILE A 195 7.40 -3.64 -12.12
CA ILE A 195 7.05 -5.03 -11.78
C ILE A 195 7.89 -5.51 -10.59
N GLU A 196 9.17 -5.17 -10.57
CA GLU A 196 10.12 -5.48 -9.49
C GLU A 196 9.68 -4.84 -8.17
N THR A 197 9.24 -3.58 -8.22
CA THR A 197 8.69 -2.89 -7.04
C THR A 197 7.46 -3.63 -6.52
N ASN A 198 6.53 -4.01 -7.39
CA ASN A 198 5.33 -4.74 -7.01
C ASN A 198 5.65 -6.12 -6.41
N GLN A 199 6.69 -6.81 -6.90
CA GLN A 199 7.16 -8.08 -6.35
C GLN A 199 7.75 -7.93 -4.94
N GLU A 200 8.58 -6.91 -4.72
CA GLU A 200 9.14 -6.64 -3.39
C GLU A 200 8.05 -6.29 -2.37
N LEU A 201 7.00 -5.58 -2.80
CA LEU A 201 5.87 -5.22 -1.95
C LEU A 201 4.95 -6.42 -1.68
N SER A 202 4.79 -7.34 -2.65
CA SER A 202 4.17 -8.66 -2.41
C SER A 202 4.94 -9.43 -1.33
N ALA A 203 6.27 -9.50 -1.46
CA ALA A 203 7.13 -10.19 -0.50
C ALA A 203 7.08 -9.55 0.89
N ALA A 204 7.07 -8.22 0.96
CA ALA A 204 6.89 -7.47 2.21
C ALA A 204 5.57 -7.83 2.88
N THR A 205 4.48 -7.89 2.11
CA THR A 205 3.15 -8.25 2.63
C THR A 205 3.15 -9.68 3.18
N ALA A 206 3.79 -10.63 2.49
CA ALA A 206 3.94 -12.00 2.99
C ALA A 206 4.74 -12.07 4.31
N GLN A 207 5.63 -11.11 4.56
CA GLN A 207 6.43 -10.98 5.79
C GLN A 207 5.74 -10.16 6.91
N GLY A 208 4.44 -9.89 6.78
CA GLY A 208 3.65 -9.20 7.81
C GLY A 208 3.67 -7.67 7.74
N TRP A 209 4.14 -7.10 6.62
CA TRP A 209 4.02 -5.67 6.39
C TRP A 209 2.64 -5.32 5.86
N SER A 210 2.04 -4.27 6.42
CA SER A 210 0.91 -3.56 5.84
C SER A 210 1.42 -2.44 4.95
N ILE A 211 0.69 -2.14 3.88
CA ILE A 211 1.09 -1.20 2.83
C ILE A 211 -0.09 -0.31 2.46
N ARG A 212 0.11 1.01 2.45
CA ARG A 212 -0.91 1.96 2.01
C ARG A 212 -0.34 2.95 1.01
N THR A 213 -0.98 3.06 -0.14
CA THR A 213 -0.68 4.12 -1.11
C THR A 213 -1.26 5.44 -0.62
N LEU A 214 -0.41 6.46 -0.52
CA LEU A 214 -0.75 7.80 -0.03
C LEU A 214 -0.89 8.82 -1.16
N GLU A 215 -0.07 8.67 -2.21
CA GLU A 215 -0.08 9.51 -3.41
C GLU A 215 0.27 8.66 -4.63
N THR A 216 -0.24 9.05 -5.80
CA THR A 216 0.12 8.45 -7.08
C THR A 216 0.25 9.54 -8.13
N ARG A 217 1.33 9.53 -8.92
CA ARG A 217 1.55 10.43 -10.04
C ARG A 217 1.94 9.67 -11.32
N SER A 218 1.36 10.06 -12.44
CA SER A 218 1.74 9.59 -13.77
C SER A 218 1.95 10.80 -14.66
N GLU A 219 3.19 11.10 -15.00
CA GLU A 219 3.58 12.27 -15.82
C GLU A 219 4.70 11.86 -16.78
N GLY A 220 4.63 12.25 -18.05
CA GLY A 220 5.72 11.98 -19.01
C GLY A 220 6.03 10.49 -19.25
N GLY A 221 5.12 9.57 -18.90
CA GLY A 221 5.34 8.12 -18.97
C GLY A 221 5.91 7.51 -17.68
N GLU A 222 6.44 8.33 -16.77
CA GLU A 222 6.86 7.91 -15.44
C GLU A 222 5.66 7.71 -14.53
N ARG A 223 5.71 6.65 -13.73
CA ARG A 223 4.66 6.26 -12.79
C ARG A 223 5.27 6.06 -11.42
N THR A 224 4.96 6.95 -10.50
CA THR A 224 5.50 6.95 -9.14
C THR A 224 4.39 6.97 -8.11
N ALA A 225 4.65 6.38 -6.95
CA ALA A 225 3.73 6.38 -5.83
C ALA A 225 4.47 6.73 -4.55
N VAL A 226 3.78 7.37 -3.61
CA VAL A 226 4.25 7.43 -2.22
C VAL A 226 3.46 6.40 -1.43
N ILE A 227 4.16 5.50 -0.77
CA ILE A 227 3.56 4.45 0.04
C ILE A 227 3.99 4.60 1.50
N ALA A 228 3.14 4.10 2.40
CA ALA A 228 3.51 3.81 3.78
C ALA A 228 3.63 2.30 3.99
N LEU A 229 4.65 1.86 4.72
CA LEU A 229 4.77 0.48 5.22
C LEU A 229 4.89 0.47 6.74
N TRP A 230 4.21 -0.46 7.40
CA TRP A 230 4.35 -0.70 8.84
C TRP A 230 4.10 -2.17 9.18
N LYS A 231 4.52 -2.62 10.37
CA LYS A 231 4.12 -3.94 10.86
C LYS A 231 2.66 -3.90 11.26
N GLY A 232 1.84 -4.69 10.57
CA GLY A 232 0.39 -4.65 10.71
C GLY A 232 -0.12 -5.22 12.02
N TRP A 233 -1.42 -5.52 12.05
CA TRP A 233 -2.07 -6.25 13.13
C TRP A 233 -1.28 -7.51 13.55
N GLU A 234 -1.38 -7.82 14.85
CA GLU A 234 -0.78 -9.03 15.39
C GLU A 234 -1.49 -10.27 14.87
N TRP A 235 -0.72 -11.18 14.27
CA TRP A 235 -1.23 -12.46 13.79
C TRP A 235 -1.39 -13.48 14.93
N ALA A 236 -2.58 -13.53 15.51
CA ALA A 236 -2.94 -14.49 16.56
C ALA A 236 -4.39 -15.01 16.37
N PRO A 237 -4.66 -15.84 15.33
CA PRO A 237 -6.01 -16.31 15.03
C PRO A 237 -6.55 -17.24 16.11
N ILE A 238 -7.85 -17.12 16.39
CA ILE A 238 -8.60 -18.16 17.09
C ILE A 238 -8.91 -19.24 16.06
N ARG A 239 -8.49 -20.49 16.30
CA ARG A 239 -8.80 -21.61 15.41
C ARG A 239 -9.83 -22.51 16.07
N GLN A 240 -10.91 -22.80 15.34
CA GLN A 240 -11.92 -23.76 15.75
C GLN A 240 -12.12 -24.78 14.64
N LYS A 241 -12.41 -26.03 15.00
CA LYS A 241 -12.61 -27.08 14.01
C LYS A 241 -13.98 -26.92 13.33
N THR A 242 -15.02 -26.78 14.12
CA THR A 242 -16.40 -26.68 13.66
C THR A 242 -17.12 -25.62 14.48
N VAL A 243 -17.86 -24.74 13.81
CA VAL A 243 -18.69 -23.69 14.41
C VAL A 243 -20.03 -23.60 13.70
N GLU A 244 -21.04 -22.98 14.30
CA GLU A 244 -22.26 -22.63 13.57
C GLU A 244 -21.97 -21.55 12.53
N SER A 245 -21.42 -20.41 12.97
CA SER A 245 -20.94 -19.33 12.10
C SER A 245 -19.80 -18.57 12.77
N THR A 246 -18.73 -18.31 12.00
CA THR A 246 -17.59 -17.50 12.45
C THR A 246 -17.98 -16.05 12.79
N MET A 247 -19.10 -15.57 12.24
CA MET A 247 -19.59 -14.20 12.44
C MET A 247 -20.03 -13.91 13.89
N THR A 248 -20.35 -14.95 14.67
CA THR A 248 -20.93 -14.82 16.01
C THR A 248 -19.91 -14.79 17.14
N ILE A 249 -18.62 -14.98 16.83
CA ILE A 249 -17.60 -15.25 17.85
C ILE A 249 -16.86 -13.99 18.30
N LEU A 250 -16.65 -13.03 17.40
CA LEU A 250 -15.93 -11.80 17.71
C LEU A 250 -16.88 -10.72 18.23
N ASP A 251 -16.68 -10.29 19.47
CA ASP A 251 -17.52 -9.30 20.16
C ASP A 251 -16.76 -8.01 20.52
N SER A 252 -17.41 -7.13 21.30
CA SER A 252 -16.81 -5.92 21.89
C SER A 252 -15.46 -6.13 22.58
N LYS A 253 -15.21 -7.29 23.23
CA LYS A 253 -14.01 -7.53 24.04
C LYS A 253 -12.75 -7.80 23.22
N HIS A 254 -12.92 -8.20 21.96
CA HIS A 254 -11.81 -8.50 21.07
C HIS A 254 -11.26 -7.20 20.46
N SER A 255 -9.94 -7.11 20.31
CA SER A 255 -9.30 -5.97 19.65
C SER A 255 -9.53 -6.00 18.13
N THR A 256 -9.49 -4.83 17.51
CA THR A 256 -9.41 -4.71 16.05
C THR A 256 -8.19 -5.48 15.53
N GLY A 257 -8.35 -6.15 14.40
CA GLY A 257 -7.38 -7.06 13.79
C GLY A 257 -7.48 -8.52 14.27
N LYS A 258 -8.20 -8.79 15.37
CA LYS A 258 -8.44 -10.16 15.82
C LYS A 258 -9.26 -10.92 14.78
N CYS A 259 -8.91 -12.18 14.56
CA CYS A 259 -9.64 -13.05 13.64
C CYS A 259 -9.93 -14.43 14.23
N ILE A 260 -10.96 -15.05 13.67
CA ILE A 260 -11.31 -16.44 13.88
C ILE A 260 -11.36 -17.17 12.54
N ILE A 261 -10.88 -18.40 12.53
CA ILE A 261 -10.86 -19.30 11.38
C ILE A 261 -11.50 -20.62 11.78
N SER A 262 -12.39 -21.12 10.94
CA SER A 262 -12.99 -22.44 11.09
C SER A 262 -12.67 -23.35 9.90
N GLU A 263 -12.48 -24.65 10.16
CA GLU A 263 -12.41 -25.66 9.10
C GLU A 263 -13.79 -25.96 8.51
N GLU A 264 -14.86 -25.84 9.32
CA GLU A 264 -16.23 -26.12 8.93
C GLU A 264 -17.23 -25.17 9.60
N GLN A 265 -18.24 -24.73 8.84
CA GLN A 265 -19.42 -24.02 9.37
C GLN A 265 -20.68 -24.85 9.15
N THR A 266 -21.44 -25.13 10.21
CA THR A 266 -22.70 -25.91 10.11
C THR A 266 -23.92 -25.04 9.78
N ALA A 267 -23.84 -23.73 10.01
CA ALA A 267 -24.89 -22.75 9.75
C ALA A 267 -24.32 -21.44 9.17
N GLY A 268 -23.32 -21.57 8.29
CA GLY A 268 -22.72 -20.43 7.59
C GLY A 268 -23.74 -19.74 6.68
N TYR A 269 -23.68 -18.41 6.60
CA TYR A 269 -24.59 -17.62 5.77
C TYR A 269 -23.89 -16.45 5.09
N GLY A 270 -24.43 -16.04 3.95
CA GLY A 270 -24.06 -14.85 3.19
C GLY A 270 -25.10 -13.74 3.35
N ARG A 271 -25.03 -12.77 2.44
CA ARG A 271 -26.03 -11.68 2.37
C ARG A 271 -27.43 -12.25 2.12
N ASN A 272 -28.43 -11.52 2.62
CA ASN A 272 -29.85 -11.89 2.54
C ASN A 272 -30.14 -13.30 3.10
N ASN A 273 -29.35 -13.76 4.09
CA ASN A 273 -29.41 -15.09 4.68
C ASN A 273 -29.27 -16.25 3.67
N SER A 274 -28.55 -16.03 2.56
CA SER A 274 -28.18 -17.12 1.65
C SER A 274 -27.30 -18.14 2.38
N SER A 275 -27.52 -19.43 2.14
CA SER A 275 -26.70 -20.48 2.78
C SER A 275 -25.26 -20.44 2.25
N TRP A 276 -24.28 -20.50 3.14
CA TRP A 276 -22.87 -20.67 2.78
C TRP A 276 -22.42 -22.09 3.11
N ILE A 277 -22.23 -22.91 2.08
CA ILE A 277 -21.82 -24.30 2.22
C ILE A 277 -20.29 -24.38 2.15
N SER A 278 -19.64 -24.64 3.28
CA SER A 278 -18.19 -24.93 3.34
C SER A 278 -17.89 -26.40 3.09
N GLN A 279 -16.79 -26.67 2.40
CA GLN A 279 -16.20 -28.00 2.26
C GLN A 279 -14.78 -28.00 2.83
N LYS A 280 -14.28 -29.20 3.14
CA LYS A 280 -12.91 -29.36 3.60
C LYS A 280 -11.92 -28.76 2.58
N GLY A 281 -11.01 -27.92 3.07
CA GLY A 281 -10.02 -27.20 2.26
C GLY A 281 -10.38 -25.73 2.03
N ASP A 282 -11.65 -25.37 2.19
CA ASP A 282 -12.09 -23.97 2.10
C ASP A 282 -11.52 -23.12 3.24
N LEU A 283 -11.47 -21.82 2.99
CA LEU A 283 -11.23 -20.84 4.04
C LEU A 283 -12.57 -20.25 4.49
N THR A 284 -12.87 -20.39 5.78
CA THR A 284 -13.98 -19.67 6.42
C THR A 284 -13.47 -18.93 7.63
N ALA A 285 -13.54 -17.60 7.60
CA ALA A 285 -12.94 -16.77 8.63
C ALA A 285 -13.64 -15.43 8.79
N THR A 286 -13.54 -14.85 9.98
CA THR A 286 -14.07 -13.51 10.29
C THR A 286 -13.00 -12.67 10.98
N TRP A 287 -12.85 -11.41 10.58
CA TRP A 287 -11.96 -10.42 11.18
C TRP A 287 -12.76 -9.26 11.77
N LYS A 288 -12.40 -8.81 12.98
CA LYS A 288 -12.87 -7.53 13.50
C LYS A 288 -12.04 -6.40 12.89
N ILE A 289 -12.59 -5.68 11.90
CA ILE A 289 -11.82 -4.73 11.08
C ILE A 289 -11.93 -3.28 11.58
N CYS A 290 -13.00 -2.92 12.28
CA CYS A 290 -13.22 -1.58 12.82
C CYS A 290 -13.77 -1.63 14.25
N GLY A 291 -13.57 -0.56 15.01
CA GLY A 291 -14.10 -0.36 16.36
C GLY A 291 -13.02 -0.07 17.41
N PRO A 292 -13.41 0.29 18.65
CA PRO A 292 -14.78 0.46 19.13
C PRO A 292 -15.43 1.80 18.77
N LEU A 293 -14.67 2.72 18.16
CA LEU A 293 -15.21 3.99 17.67
C LEU A 293 -15.91 3.82 16.31
N PRO A 294 -16.89 4.68 15.99
CA PRO A 294 -17.52 4.69 14.68
C PRO A 294 -16.49 4.72 13.54
N PRO A 295 -16.70 3.95 12.46
CA PRO A 295 -15.75 3.90 11.36
C PRO A 295 -15.67 5.26 10.64
N LYS A 296 -14.46 5.64 10.21
CA LYS A 296 -14.25 6.85 9.38
C LYS A 296 -14.78 6.69 7.95
N LEU A 297 -14.82 5.44 7.47
CA LEU A 297 -15.34 5.06 6.17
C LEU A 297 -16.81 4.70 6.28
N ASP A 298 -17.59 5.05 5.26
CA ASP A 298 -18.96 4.53 5.12
C ASP A 298 -18.93 3.05 4.75
N ILE A 299 -20.05 2.35 4.97
CA ILE A 299 -20.13 0.89 4.83
C ILE A 299 -19.73 0.40 3.43
N GLN A 300 -20.02 1.17 2.40
CA GLN A 300 -19.66 0.83 1.03
C GLN A 300 -18.16 0.97 0.80
N SER A 301 -17.54 2.07 1.26
CA SER A 301 -16.09 2.22 1.23
C SER A 301 -15.39 1.07 1.97
N ILE A 302 -15.94 0.63 3.10
CA ILE A 302 -15.45 -0.55 3.83
C ILE A 302 -15.57 -1.81 2.96
N HIS A 303 -16.71 -2.00 2.30
CA HIS A 303 -16.93 -3.14 1.42
C HIS A 303 -15.94 -3.16 0.24
N MET A 304 -15.68 -1.99 -0.34
CA MET A 304 -14.73 -1.81 -1.44
C MET A 304 -13.30 -2.15 -0.98
N ALA A 305 -12.88 -1.60 0.16
CA ALA A 305 -11.56 -1.87 0.73
C ALA A 305 -11.37 -3.36 1.05
N ALA A 306 -12.37 -4.01 1.65
CA ALA A 306 -12.33 -5.45 1.93
C ALA A 306 -12.23 -6.29 0.65
N SER A 307 -12.95 -5.92 -0.42
CA SER A 307 -12.88 -6.63 -1.70
C SER A 307 -11.53 -6.48 -2.41
N ILE A 308 -10.92 -5.28 -2.37
CA ILE A 308 -9.55 -5.08 -2.89
C ILE A 308 -8.56 -5.89 -2.06
N ALA A 309 -8.69 -5.85 -0.72
CA ALA A 309 -7.83 -6.62 0.17
C ALA A 309 -7.85 -8.11 -0.17
N LEU A 310 -9.03 -8.66 -0.46
CA LEU A 310 -9.20 -10.08 -0.78
C LEU A 310 -8.60 -10.45 -2.14
N VAL A 311 -8.82 -9.65 -3.19
CA VAL A 311 -8.20 -9.91 -4.50
C VAL A 311 -6.68 -9.84 -4.41
N ASN A 312 -6.15 -8.81 -3.75
CA ASN A 312 -4.71 -8.67 -3.55
C ASN A 312 -4.13 -9.82 -2.70
N ALA A 313 -4.89 -10.31 -1.71
CA ALA A 313 -4.46 -11.45 -0.91
C ALA A 313 -4.35 -12.72 -1.75
N ILE A 314 -5.32 -13.00 -2.62
CA ILE A 314 -5.28 -14.16 -3.53
C ILE A 314 -4.09 -14.06 -4.48
N SER A 315 -3.89 -12.89 -5.12
CA SER A 315 -2.75 -12.68 -6.04
C SER A 315 -1.40 -12.83 -5.34
N THR A 316 -1.20 -12.15 -4.20
CA THR A 316 0.07 -12.25 -3.47
C THR A 316 0.33 -13.66 -2.91
N TRP A 317 -0.71 -14.40 -2.52
CA TRP A 317 -0.59 -15.79 -2.09
C TRP A 317 -0.21 -16.74 -3.23
N LYS A 318 -0.70 -16.47 -4.45
CA LYS A 318 -0.29 -17.17 -5.68
C LYS A 318 1.12 -16.81 -6.16
N GLY A 319 1.80 -15.86 -5.51
CA GLY A 319 3.11 -15.35 -5.93
C GLY A 319 3.04 -14.32 -7.05
N GLU A 320 1.86 -13.76 -7.32
CA GLU A 320 1.69 -12.67 -8.27
C GLU A 320 2.09 -11.31 -7.65
N GLY A 321 2.49 -10.37 -8.51
CA GLY A 321 2.86 -9.02 -8.09
C GLY A 321 1.65 -8.22 -7.59
N LEU A 322 1.84 -7.48 -6.50
CA LEU A 322 0.82 -6.61 -5.94
C LEU A 322 0.67 -5.37 -6.80
N GLU A 323 -0.49 -5.12 -7.36
CA GLU A 323 -0.73 -3.84 -8.00
C GLU A 323 -1.17 -2.79 -6.99
N LEU A 324 -0.30 -1.81 -6.74
CA LEU A 324 -0.59 -0.68 -5.85
C LEU A 324 -1.06 0.58 -6.59
N THR A 325 -1.04 0.59 -7.93
CA THR A 325 -1.36 1.79 -8.72
C THR A 325 -2.53 1.55 -9.66
N ASN A 326 -3.27 2.62 -9.94
CA ASN A 326 -4.48 2.55 -10.78
C ASN A 326 -4.18 2.53 -12.28
N TRP A 327 -2.93 2.27 -12.70
CA TRP A 327 -2.47 2.48 -14.07
C TRP A 327 -2.15 1.22 -14.86
N SER A 328 -2.03 0.10 -14.17
CA SER A 328 -1.85 -1.20 -14.81
C SER A 328 -3.20 -1.91 -14.78
N HIS A 329 -3.55 -2.51 -15.92
CA HIS A 329 -4.44 -3.65 -15.98
C HIS A 329 -3.53 -4.81 -16.33
N PRO A 330 -3.33 -5.81 -15.46
CA PRO A 330 -2.67 -7.02 -15.87
C PRO A 330 -3.50 -7.63 -16.99
N ASP A 331 -2.83 -8.02 -18.08
CA ASP A 331 -3.41 -8.87 -19.10
C ASP A 331 -3.84 -10.26 -18.53
N SER A 332 -3.46 -10.56 -17.29
CA SER A 332 -3.68 -11.83 -16.59
C SER A 332 -4.27 -11.67 -15.17
N ILE A 333 -5.32 -10.87 -14.97
CA ILE A 333 -6.08 -10.95 -13.70
C ILE A 333 -6.97 -12.20 -13.73
N ASP A 334 -6.62 -13.19 -12.91
CA ASP A 334 -7.43 -14.39 -12.70
C ASP A 334 -8.76 -14.11 -11.98
N TYR A 335 -8.80 -13.08 -11.12
CA TYR A 335 -9.92 -12.80 -10.23
C TYR A 335 -10.38 -11.35 -10.26
N ALA A 336 -11.68 -11.14 -10.43
CA ALA A 336 -12.29 -9.81 -10.43
C ALA A 336 -13.30 -9.65 -9.29
N ILE A 337 -13.55 -8.41 -8.92
CA ILE A 337 -14.60 -8.06 -7.97
C ILE A 337 -15.94 -7.98 -8.71
N LYS A 338 -16.86 -8.90 -8.42
CA LYS A 338 -18.28 -8.78 -8.79
C LYS A 338 -19.00 -8.03 -7.68
N TRP A 339 -19.49 -6.83 -8.00
CA TRP A 339 -20.33 -6.06 -7.09
C TRP A 339 -21.52 -6.92 -6.60
N PRO A 340 -21.90 -6.85 -5.30
CA PRO A 340 -21.34 -5.98 -4.26
C PRO A 340 -20.17 -6.58 -3.47
N ASN A 341 -20.05 -7.90 -3.45
CA ASN A 341 -19.34 -8.59 -2.38
C ASN A 341 -18.67 -9.89 -2.81
N ASP A 342 -18.73 -10.23 -4.09
CA ASP A 342 -18.26 -11.52 -4.59
C ASP A 342 -16.96 -11.36 -5.35
N ILE A 343 -16.08 -12.33 -5.22
CA ILE A 343 -14.92 -12.47 -6.09
C ILE A 343 -15.20 -13.59 -7.07
N ILE A 344 -14.98 -13.31 -8.35
CA ILE A 344 -15.23 -14.24 -9.45
C ILE A 344 -13.93 -14.57 -10.17
N CYS A 345 -13.85 -15.77 -10.72
CA CYS A 345 -12.81 -16.14 -11.67
C CYS A 345 -13.14 -15.51 -13.04
N CYS A 346 -12.24 -14.73 -13.62
CA CYS A 346 -12.47 -13.97 -14.85
C CYS A 346 -12.74 -14.88 -16.06
N SER A 347 -12.07 -16.04 -16.16
CA SER A 347 -12.19 -16.95 -17.30
C SER A 347 -13.54 -17.67 -17.36
N SER A 348 -14.12 -17.99 -16.20
CA SER A 348 -15.37 -18.75 -16.07
C SER A 348 -16.57 -17.90 -15.65
N ASN A 349 -16.34 -16.63 -15.27
CA ASN A 349 -17.33 -15.74 -14.66
C ASN A 349 -18.06 -16.38 -13.46
N SER A 350 -17.40 -17.30 -12.76
CA SER A 350 -17.97 -18.10 -11.67
C SER A 350 -17.44 -17.63 -10.32
N LYS A 351 -18.31 -17.62 -9.30
CA LYS A 351 -17.98 -17.17 -7.94
C LYS A 351 -16.95 -18.08 -7.27
N VAL A 352 -15.99 -17.46 -6.61
CA VAL A 352 -14.88 -18.10 -5.90
C VAL A 352 -14.86 -17.74 -4.41
N ALA A 353 -15.21 -16.49 -4.09
CA ALA A 353 -15.28 -16.02 -2.72
C ALA A 353 -16.45 -15.07 -2.48
N GLY A 354 -16.82 -14.90 -1.22
CA GLY A 354 -17.83 -13.94 -0.78
C GLY A 354 -17.38 -13.22 0.49
N ILE A 355 -17.74 -11.94 0.57
CA ILE A 355 -17.52 -11.08 1.73
C ILE A 355 -18.87 -10.76 2.38
N LEU A 356 -18.91 -10.80 3.71
CA LEU A 356 -20.05 -10.39 4.52
C LEU A 356 -19.59 -9.41 5.60
N LEU A 357 -20.17 -8.22 5.63
CA LEU A 357 -19.94 -7.24 6.69
C LEU A 357 -21.10 -7.27 7.68
N HIS A 358 -20.78 -7.30 8.98
CA HIS A 358 -21.75 -7.20 10.06
C HIS A 358 -21.32 -6.10 11.02
N ALA A 359 -22.18 -5.11 11.21
CA ALA A 359 -21.96 -4.04 12.18
C ALA A 359 -22.73 -4.36 13.46
N GLU A 360 -22.05 -4.31 14.59
CA GLU A 360 -22.62 -4.52 15.91
C GLU A 360 -22.38 -3.29 16.77
N SER A 361 -23.25 -3.09 17.76
CA SER A 361 -23.09 -2.00 18.73
C SER A 361 -23.45 -2.46 20.13
N LYS A 362 -22.77 -1.90 21.12
CA LYS A 362 -23.05 -2.13 22.53
C LYS A 362 -22.76 -0.84 23.31
N GLY A 363 -23.83 -0.18 23.78
CA GLY A 363 -23.70 1.14 24.37
C GLY A 363 -23.25 2.15 23.31
N GLU A 364 -22.14 2.85 23.57
CA GLU A 364 -21.53 3.81 22.64
C GLU A 364 -20.51 3.18 21.68
N GLU A 365 -20.16 1.90 21.90
CA GLU A 365 -19.20 1.20 21.04
C GLU A 365 -19.88 0.64 19.80
N ILE A 366 -19.23 0.80 18.65
CA ILE A 366 -19.63 0.22 17.37
C ILE A 366 -18.42 -0.50 16.79
N TRP A 367 -18.60 -1.72 16.31
CA TRP A 367 -17.56 -2.46 15.59
C TRP A 367 -18.11 -3.13 14.35
N ILE A 368 -17.20 -3.48 13.43
CA ILE A 368 -17.54 -4.17 12.19
C ILE A 368 -16.71 -5.44 12.09
N ASN A 369 -17.42 -6.56 11.94
CA ASN A 369 -16.88 -7.86 11.62
C ASN A 369 -16.97 -8.08 10.09
N CYS A 370 -15.89 -8.58 9.51
CA CYS A 370 -15.74 -8.90 8.09
C CYS A 370 -15.53 -10.40 7.94
N GLY A 371 -16.58 -11.11 7.53
CA GLY A 371 -16.57 -12.53 7.22
C GLY A 371 -16.16 -12.75 5.78
N ILE A 372 -15.24 -13.70 5.56
CA ILE A 372 -14.73 -14.07 4.25
C ILE A 372 -14.83 -15.59 4.12
N GLY A 373 -15.52 -16.02 3.06
CA GLY A 373 -15.57 -17.41 2.64
C GLY A 373 -14.92 -17.57 1.26
N ILE A 374 -14.03 -18.54 1.11
CA ILE A 374 -13.33 -18.83 -0.14
C ILE A 374 -13.39 -20.32 -0.45
N ASN A 375 -13.82 -20.65 -1.67
CA ASN A 375 -13.81 -22.02 -2.16
C ASN A 375 -12.39 -22.43 -2.54
N SER A 376 -11.92 -23.55 -1.98
CA SER A 376 -10.67 -24.16 -2.43
C SER A 376 -10.85 -24.78 -3.81
N THR A 377 -11.80 -25.70 -3.94
CA THR A 377 -12.07 -26.48 -5.15
C THR A 377 -13.40 -26.11 -5.79
N ALA A 378 -13.52 -26.37 -7.09
CA ALA A 378 -14.76 -26.17 -7.83
C ALA A 378 -15.87 -27.13 -7.35
N ARG A 379 -17.12 -26.66 -7.38
CA ARG A 379 -18.30 -27.42 -6.94
C ARG A 379 -19.59 -26.89 -7.55
N THR A 380 -20.65 -27.68 -7.43
CA THR A 380 -22.00 -27.25 -7.81
C THR A 380 -22.82 -26.92 -6.57
N VAL A 381 -23.40 -25.72 -6.53
CA VAL A 381 -24.33 -25.28 -5.48
C VAL A 381 -25.59 -24.79 -6.17
N ASP A 382 -26.73 -25.38 -5.83
CA ASP A 382 -28.05 -25.04 -6.41
C ASP A 382 -28.07 -25.08 -7.96
N GLY A 383 -27.32 -26.00 -8.56
CA GLY A 383 -27.22 -26.15 -10.02
C GLY A 383 -26.25 -25.19 -10.71
N GLU A 384 -25.63 -24.25 -9.97
CA GLU A 384 -24.60 -23.35 -10.49
C GLU A 384 -23.19 -23.85 -10.13
N ILE A 385 -22.27 -23.72 -11.09
CA ILE A 385 -20.85 -24.00 -10.85
C ILE A 385 -20.23 -22.83 -10.07
N ARG A 386 -19.60 -23.16 -8.95
CA ARG A 386 -18.74 -22.28 -8.16
C ARG A 386 -17.31 -22.74 -8.37
N GLN A 387 -16.40 -21.81 -8.65
CA GLN A 387 -15.01 -22.12 -8.94
C GLN A 387 -14.16 -22.09 -7.66
N GLY A 388 -13.06 -22.82 -7.67
CA GLY A 388 -12.07 -22.84 -6.59
C GLY A 388 -10.84 -21.98 -6.89
N VAL A 389 -10.09 -21.60 -5.86
CA VAL A 389 -8.77 -20.95 -6.00
C VAL A 389 -7.65 -21.97 -6.21
N SER A 390 -7.72 -23.14 -5.56
CA SER A 390 -6.64 -24.13 -5.51
C SER A 390 -7.13 -25.55 -5.19
N GLU A 391 -6.67 -26.53 -5.96
CA GLU A 391 -6.98 -27.95 -5.74
C GLU A 391 -6.26 -28.55 -4.51
N SER A 392 -5.18 -27.92 -4.03
CA SER A 392 -4.37 -28.43 -2.91
C SER A 392 -4.72 -27.83 -1.54
N GLY A 393 -5.71 -26.93 -1.46
CA GLY A 393 -6.05 -26.19 -0.25
C GLY A 393 -5.61 -24.72 -0.29
N LEU A 394 -6.00 -23.97 0.75
CA LEU A 394 -5.79 -22.52 0.88
C LEU A 394 -4.90 -22.15 2.07
N GLU A 395 -4.04 -23.07 2.52
CA GLU A 395 -3.17 -22.82 3.67
C GLU A 395 -2.25 -21.60 3.43
N GLY A 396 -2.21 -20.70 4.41
CA GLY A 396 -1.42 -19.48 4.36
C GLY A 396 -2.17 -18.28 3.76
N LEU A 397 -3.23 -18.49 2.97
CA LEU A 397 -4.01 -17.40 2.39
C LEU A 397 -4.65 -16.53 3.47
N GLU A 398 -4.98 -17.10 4.64
CA GLU A 398 -5.52 -16.35 5.77
C GLU A 398 -4.56 -15.25 6.28
N LYS A 399 -3.24 -15.48 6.16
CA LYS A 399 -2.22 -14.50 6.58
C LYS A 399 -2.13 -13.36 5.58
N HIS A 400 -2.20 -13.66 4.28
CA HIS A 400 -2.25 -12.63 3.24
C HIS A 400 -3.49 -11.76 3.41
N ILE A 401 -4.66 -12.36 3.64
CA ILE A 401 -5.91 -11.63 3.90
C ILE A 401 -5.75 -10.72 5.12
N HIS A 402 -5.19 -11.24 6.22
CA HIS A 402 -4.97 -10.45 7.42
C HIS A 402 -4.10 -9.21 7.17
N ASN A 403 -2.98 -9.37 6.46
CA ASN A 403 -2.07 -8.27 6.17
C ASN A 403 -2.70 -7.25 5.21
N HIS A 404 -3.44 -7.70 4.19
CA HIS A 404 -4.14 -6.80 3.26
C HIS A 404 -5.33 -6.09 3.92
N LEU A 405 -6.06 -6.74 4.83
CA LEU A 405 -7.09 -6.05 5.62
C LEU A 405 -6.46 -4.98 6.54
N SER A 406 -5.34 -5.32 7.18
CA SER A 406 -4.59 -4.39 8.02
C SER A 406 -4.16 -3.13 7.25
N SER A 407 -3.65 -3.28 6.03
CA SER A 407 -3.32 -2.18 5.11
C SER A 407 -4.45 -1.15 4.93
N TRP A 408 -5.70 -1.61 4.83
CA TRP A 408 -6.85 -0.75 4.61
C TRP A 408 -7.50 -0.23 5.90
N PHE A 409 -7.56 -1.06 6.94
CA PHE A 409 -8.41 -0.81 8.11
C PHE A 409 -7.64 -0.44 9.37
N GLU A 410 -6.33 -0.72 9.44
CA GLU A 410 -5.56 -0.33 10.61
C GLU A 410 -5.43 1.19 10.71
N ASN A 411 -5.87 1.74 11.84
CA ASN A 411 -5.68 3.15 12.17
C ASN A 411 -4.30 3.35 12.82
N HIS A 412 -3.26 3.37 11.99
CA HIS A 412 -1.90 3.63 12.44
C HIS A 412 -1.70 5.10 12.84
N GLU A 413 -0.89 5.34 13.87
CA GLU A 413 -0.75 6.66 14.52
C GLU A 413 0.11 7.65 13.72
N LYS A 414 0.91 7.16 12.76
CA LYS A 414 1.73 7.98 11.86
C LYS A 414 1.34 7.91 10.37
N VAL A 415 0.43 7.01 9.99
CA VAL A 415 0.06 6.85 8.57
C VAL A 415 -1.24 7.61 8.29
N PRO A 416 -1.30 8.47 7.26
CA PRO A 416 -2.52 9.16 6.87
C PRO A 416 -3.71 8.19 6.65
N ASP A 417 -4.93 8.70 6.85
CA ASP A 417 -6.13 7.92 6.56
C ASP A 417 -6.26 7.63 5.06
N VAL A 418 -7.01 6.58 4.73
CA VAL A 418 -7.30 6.21 3.34
C VAL A 418 -8.00 7.36 2.61
N ASP A 419 -7.48 7.74 1.45
CA ASP A 419 -8.19 8.63 0.53
C ASP A 419 -9.34 7.88 -0.15
N LYS A 420 -10.57 8.30 0.13
CA LYS A 420 -11.79 7.73 -0.47
C LYS A 420 -11.79 7.81 -1.99
N LYS A 421 -11.31 8.91 -2.57
CA LYS A 421 -11.27 9.06 -4.04
C LYS A 421 -10.33 8.05 -4.66
N TYR A 422 -9.16 7.88 -4.05
CA TYR A 422 -8.20 6.87 -4.46
C TYR A 422 -8.76 5.44 -4.33
N LEU A 423 -9.38 5.12 -3.19
CA LEU A 423 -10.04 3.83 -2.95
C LEU A 423 -11.09 3.53 -4.03
N HIS A 424 -11.94 4.50 -4.34
CA HIS A 424 -12.97 4.35 -5.37
C HIS A 424 -12.37 4.07 -6.74
N LYS A 425 -11.35 4.85 -7.13
CA LYS A 425 -10.65 4.65 -8.40
C LYS A 425 -9.99 3.27 -8.47
N ARG A 426 -9.39 2.80 -7.39
CA ARG A 426 -8.74 1.47 -7.33
C ARG A 426 -9.76 0.35 -7.42
N TRP A 427 -10.83 0.45 -6.66
CA TRP A 427 -11.93 -0.51 -6.72
C TRP A 427 -12.49 -0.59 -8.14
N TRP A 428 -12.60 0.55 -8.84
CA TRP A 428 -13.07 0.59 -10.23
C TRP A 428 -12.23 -0.22 -11.18
N ASN A 429 -10.91 -0.03 -11.10
CA ASN A 429 -9.98 -0.74 -11.95
C ASN A 429 -10.07 -2.26 -11.68
N ALA A 430 -10.17 -2.67 -10.40
CA ALA A 430 -10.34 -4.07 -10.05
C ALA A 430 -11.72 -4.64 -10.47
N ALA A 431 -12.77 -3.84 -10.40
CA ALA A 431 -14.13 -4.26 -10.73
C ALA A 431 -14.45 -4.20 -12.23
N SER A 432 -13.76 -3.38 -13.03
CA SER A 432 -14.03 -3.26 -14.48
C SER A 432 -13.86 -4.58 -15.22
N ASN A 433 -13.02 -5.48 -14.70
CA ASN A 433 -12.79 -6.82 -15.24
C ASN A 433 -14.00 -7.77 -15.05
N SER A 434 -14.95 -7.43 -14.18
CA SER A 434 -16.20 -8.20 -13.98
C SER A 434 -17.28 -7.93 -15.03
N LYS A 435 -17.01 -7.05 -16.02
CA LYS A 435 -17.94 -6.64 -17.08
C LYS A 435 -19.31 -6.15 -16.57
N ILE A 436 -19.39 -5.53 -15.39
CA ILE A 436 -20.68 -5.07 -14.83
C ILE A 436 -21.31 -3.94 -15.65
N ILE A 437 -20.50 -3.04 -16.22
CA ILE A 437 -20.98 -1.97 -17.09
C ILE A 437 -21.45 -2.59 -18.42
N GLY A 438 -22.67 -2.28 -18.82
CA GLY A 438 -23.32 -2.81 -20.02
C GLY A 438 -24.14 -4.08 -19.79
N GLN A 439 -24.17 -4.65 -18.58
CA GLN A 439 -25.03 -5.81 -18.30
C GLN A 439 -26.51 -5.41 -18.17
N LYS A 440 -27.38 -6.25 -18.74
CA LYS A 440 -28.82 -6.22 -18.45
C LYS A 440 -29.05 -6.79 -17.06
N LYS A 441 -29.79 -6.06 -16.24
CA LYS A 441 -30.17 -6.39 -14.86
C LYS A 441 -31.65 -6.09 -14.63
N LYS A 442 -32.21 -6.44 -13.48
CA LYS A 442 -33.57 -6.02 -13.09
C LYS A 442 -33.54 -5.03 -11.93
N TYR A 443 -34.31 -3.95 -12.08
CA TYR A 443 -34.57 -2.97 -11.03
C TYR A 443 -36.10 -2.81 -10.91
N ASN A 444 -36.66 -3.08 -9.73
CA ASN A 444 -38.12 -3.11 -9.50
C ASN A 444 -38.90 -3.96 -10.51
N GLY A 445 -38.35 -5.11 -10.91
CA GLY A 445 -38.97 -6.03 -11.87
C GLY A 445 -38.81 -5.63 -13.34
N GLU A 446 -38.23 -4.47 -13.66
CA GLU A 446 -37.97 -4.02 -15.03
C GLU A 446 -36.51 -4.19 -15.43
N TYR A 447 -36.28 -4.53 -16.72
CA TYR A 447 -34.93 -4.60 -17.25
C TYR A 447 -34.27 -3.21 -17.31
N CYS A 448 -33.04 -3.15 -16.82
CA CYS A 448 -32.17 -1.99 -16.88
C CYS A 448 -30.77 -2.39 -17.38
N VAL A 449 -29.97 -1.43 -17.81
CA VAL A 449 -28.56 -1.62 -18.16
C VAL A 449 -27.70 -0.77 -17.25
N VAL A 450 -26.71 -1.35 -16.58
CA VAL A 450 -25.76 -0.58 -15.77
C VAL A 450 -24.89 0.25 -16.70
N SER A 451 -25.06 1.57 -16.74
CA SER A 451 -24.25 2.45 -17.60
C SER A 451 -22.97 2.94 -16.92
N LYS A 452 -23.03 3.10 -15.61
CA LYS A 452 -21.93 3.64 -14.82
C LYS A 452 -22.16 3.17 -13.39
N LEU A 453 -21.12 2.91 -12.63
CA LEU A 453 -21.26 2.95 -11.18
C LEU A 453 -20.84 4.33 -10.65
N LEU A 454 -21.41 4.76 -9.54
CA LEU A 454 -21.19 6.05 -8.89
C LEU A 454 -20.61 5.80 -7.50
N ASP A 455 -20.19 6.88 -6.83
CA ASP A 455 -19.56 6.78 -5.51
C ASP A 455 -20.42 6.02 -4.51
N ARG A 456 -21.76 6.08 -4.60
CA ARG A 456 -22.67 5.33 -3.71
C ARG A 456 -23.73 4.48 -4.37
N GLU A 457 -23.79 4.52 -5.68
CA GLU A 457 -24.96 4.11 -6.44
C GLU A 457 -24.53 3.44 -7.74
N LEU A 458 -25.45 2.77 -8.41
CA LEU A 458 -25.32 2.35 -9.79
C LEU A 458 -26.10 3.36 -10.63
N GLU A 459 -25.47 3.95 -11.64
CA GLU A 459 -26.22 4.56 -12.74
C GLU A 459 -26.70 3.43 -13.65
N ILE A 460 -28.01 3.35 -13.79
CA ILE A 460 -28.66 2.45 -14.71
C ILE A 460 -29.43 3.24 -15.76
N TYR A 461 -29.57 2.66 -16.94
CA TYR A 461 -30.59 3.05 -17.92
C TYR A 461 -31.77 2.10 -17.80
N THR A 462 -32.94 2.65 -17.49
CA THR A 462 -34.23 1.97 -17.63
C THR A 462 -34.94 2.49 -18.88
N LYS A 463 -36.15 1.96 -19.16
CA LYS A 463 -37.03 2.51 -20.21
C LYS A 463 -37.44 3.96 -19.94
N GLU A 464 -37.43 4.39 -18.68
CA GLU A 464 -37.80 5.73 -18.23
C GLU A 464 -36.61 6.71 -18.25
N GLY A 465 -35.42 6.24 -18.60
CA GLY A 465 -34.19 7.04 -18.67
C GLY A 465 -33.14 6.64 -17.64
N LYS A 466 -32.21 7.55 -17.37
CA LYS A 466 -31.14 7.33 -16.39
C LYS A 466 -31.70 7.38 -14.96
N LYS A 467 -31.34 6.40 -14.14
CA LYS A 467 -31.58 6.42 -12.69
C LYS A 467 -30.29 6.12 -11.95
N GLN A 468 -30.13 6.73 -10.78
CA GLN A 468 -29.07 6.39 -9.84
C GLN A 468 -29.73 5.64 -8.70
N ILE A 469 -29.25 4.44 -8.39
CA ILE A 469 -29.88 3.54 -7.43
C ILE A 469 -28.86 2.96 -6.48
N SER A 470 -29.26 2.67 -5.25
CA SER A 470 -28.41 1.88 -4.37
C SER A 470 -28.19 0.53 -5.03
N GLY A 471 -26.94 0.05 -5.13
CA GLY A 471 -26.72 -1.22 -5.82
C GLY A 471 -27.47 -2.39 -5.16
N ILE A 472 -27.85 -2.28 -3.87
CA ILE A 472 -28.64 -3.27 -3.14
C ILE A 472 -30.00 -3.56 -3.83
N GLU A 473 -30.48 -2.64 -4.67
CA GLU A 473 -31.79 -2.71 -5.32
C GLU A 473 -31.76 -3.37 -6.72
N ILE A 474 -30.60 -3.86 -7.18
CA ILE A 474 -30.48 -4.59 -8.45
C ILE A 474 -30.46 -6.10 -8.21
N ASP A 475 -31.30 -6.82 -8.95
CA ASP A 475 -31.26 -8.27 -9.09
C ASP A 475 -30.58 -8.69 -10.41
N ASP A 476 -29.98 -9.89 -10.39
CA ASP A 476 -29.35 -10.53 -11.56
C ASP A 476 -30.36 -10.89 -12.68
#